data_AF-A0A8S0WA12-F1
#
_entry.id   AF-A0A8S0WA12-F1
#
_cell.length_a   1.000
_cell.length_b   1.000
_cell.length_c   1.000
_cell.angle_alpha   90.00
_cell.angle_beta   90.00
_cell.angle_gamma   90.00
#
_symmetry.space_group_name_H-M   'P 1'
#
loop_
_entity.id
_entity.type
_entity.pdbx_description
1 polymer ?
#
loop_
_entity_poly.entity_id
_entity_poly.type
_entity_poly.pdbx_seq_one_letter_code
_entity_poly.pdbx_strand_id
1 'polypeptide(L)'
;MKILKKILLSAFIAASISMSAVSTSVLAEPGEGRIVYSPGDAIDLAMAKIQKALDAITTGSDPATVASLIKEAIDAGKELNANDKVDMAKQRANNKLKAARGHAKEGAIQEAEQELREAKKSYNDMKGLL
;
A
#
# COMPACT_ATOMS: atom_id res chain seq x y z
N MET A 1 8.84 -27.36 -21.80
CA MET A 1 8.35 -26.02 -21.38
C MET A 1 8.09 -25.90 -19.86
N LYS A 2 9.04 -26.31 -18.99
CA LYS A 2 8.87 -26.16 -17.53
C LYS A 2 10.03 -25.44 -16.83
N ILE A 3 11.16 -25.25 -17.53
CA ILE A 3 12.36 -24.60 -16.98
C ILE A 3 12.39 -23.10 -17.32
N LEU A 4 11.92 -22.69 -18.51
CA LEU A 4 11.80 -21.27 -18.86
C LEU A 4 10.83 -20.49 -17.94
N LYS A 5 9.76 -21.14 -17.44
CA LYS A 5 8.82 -20.51 -16.50
C LYS A 5 9.41 -20.31 -15.10
N LYS A 6 10.45 -21.07 -14.72
CA LYS A 6 11.10 -20.97 -13.40
C LYS A 6 12.17 -19.88 -13.37
N ILE A 7 12.82 -19.60 -14.50
CA ILE A 7 13.90 -18.60 -14.59
C ILE A 7 13.34 -17.17 -14.65
N LEU A 8 12.13 -16.98 -15.22
CA LEU A 8 11.44 -15.68 -15.18
C LEU A 8 10.95 -15.30 -13.77
N LEU A 9 10.68 -16.27 -12.90
CA LEU A 9 10.21 -16.02 -11.53
C LEU A 9 11.34 -15.61 -10.57
N SER A 10 12.58 -16.09 -10.81
CA SER A 10 13.74 -15.76 -9.97
C SER A 10 14.37 -14.40 -10.26
N ALA A 11 14.03 -13.75 -11.39
CA ALA A 11 14.56 -12.43 -11.73
C ALA A 11 13.83 -11.26 -11.03
N PHE A 12 12.62 -11.49 -10.49
CA PHE A 12 11.85 -10.45 -9.79
C PHE A 12 12.22 -10.28 -8.31
N ILE A 13 12.90 -11.26 -7.70
CA ILE A 13 13.26 -11.22 -6.27
C ILE A 13 14.52 -10.38 -6.02
N ALA A 14 15.36 -10.17 -7.04
CA ALA A 14 16.60 -9.41 -6.90
C ALA A 14 16.41 -7.87 -6.92
N ALA A 15 15.23 -7.36 -7.32
CA ALA A 15 14.98 -5.93 -7.41
C ALA A 15 14.30 -5.31 -6.16
N SER A 16 13.91 -6.12 -5.18
CA SER A 16 13.20 -5.66 -3.97
C SER A 16 14.07 -5.47 -2.73
N ILE A 17 15.38 -5.71 -2.80
CA ILE A 17 16.30 -5.57 -1.65
C ILE A 17 16.98 -4.17 -1.61
N SER A 18 16.58 -3.24 -2.47
CA SER A 18 16.96 -1.82 -2.36
C SER A 18 16.07 -1.03 -1.38
N MET A 19 15.83 -1.59 -0.18
CA MET A 19 15.42 -0.80 0.99
C MET A 19 16.66 -0.52 1.83
N SER A 20 17.59 0.26 1.28
CA SER A 20 18.66 0.90 2.04
C SER A 20 18.18 2.26 2.53
N ALA A 21 18.37 2.50 3.82
CA ALA A 21 18.06 3.72 4.58
C ALA A 21 16.59 3.91 4.98
N VAL A 22 16.15 3.14 5.99
CA VAL A 22 15.17 3.65 6.96
C VAL A 22 15.88 4.75 7.74
N SER A 23 15.76 5.99 7.27
CA SER A 23 16.12 7.16 8.05
C SER A 23 15.19 7.21 9.25
N THR A 24 15.72 6.99 10.44
CA THR A 24 15.00 7.28 11.69
C THR A 24 14.84 8.79 11.80
N SER A 25 13.77 9.34 11.23
CA SER A 25 13.35 10.70 11.54
C SER A 25 12.85 10.72 12.98
N VAL A 26 13.52 11.54 13.77
CA VAL A 26 13.17 11.90 15.15
C VAL A 26 11.66 12.15 15.25
N LEU A 27 10.98 11.34 16.05
CA LEU A 27 9.58 11.52 16.44
C LEU A 27 9.43 12.90 17.09
N ALA A 28 8.77 13.83 16.41
CA ALA A 28 8.27 15.05 17.05
C ALA A 28 6.98 14.68 17.80
N GLU A 29 7.01 14.67 19.13
CA GLU A 29 5.82 14.50 19.96
C GLU A 29 4.89 15.72 19.84
N PRO A 30 3.61 15.54 19.47
CA PRO A 30 2.58 16.54 19.66
C PRO A 30 1.59 16.02 20.72
N GLY A 31 1.98 16.12 21.99
CA GLY A 31 1.10 15.82 23.14
C GLY A 31 0.82 14.33 23.37
N GLU A 32 0.43 14.01 24.60
CA GLU A 32 0.27 12.65 25.15
C GLU A 32 -0.36 11.65 24.15
N GLY A 33 0.47 10.71 23.68
CA GLY A 33 0.04 9.46 23.06
C GLY A 33 -0.31 9.47 21.58
N ARG A 34 -0.14 10.58 20.83
CA ARG A 34 -0.39 10.60 19.38
C ARG A 34 0.90 10.59 18.57
N ILE A 35 1.06 9.58 17.71
CA ILE A 35 2.09 9.58 16.68
C ILE A 35 1.62 10.52 15.56
N VAL A 36 2.39 11.56 15.26
CA VAL A 36 2.16 12.40 14.08
C VAL A 36 3.16 12.03 13.01
N TYR A 37 2.62 11.72 11.83
CA TYR A 37 3.40 11.39 10.65
C TYR A 37 3.57 12.64 9.80
N SER A 38 4.78 12.85 9.24
CA SER A 38 4.91 13.78 8.13
C SER A 38 4.09 13.28 6.94
N PRO A 39 3.67 14.15 5.99
CA PRO A 39 2.92 13.70 4.83
C PRO A 39 3.64 12.61 4.02
N GLY A 40 4.97 12.71 3.90
CA GLY A 40 5.79 11.69 3.24
C GLY A 40 5.76 10.35 3.97
N ASP A 41 5.95 10.38 5.29
CA ASP A 41 5.93 9.16 6.13
C ASP A 41 4.54 8.52 6.15
N ALA A 42 3.47 9.31 6.15
CA ALA A 42 2.10 8.83 6.07
C ALA A 42 1.80 8.15 4.72
N ILE A 43 2.32 8.70 3.61
CA ILE A 43 2.27 8.06 2.29
C ILE A 43 2.99 6.71 2.33
N ASP A 44 4.19 6.67 2.91
CA ASP A 44 4.98 5.44 3.01
C ASP A 44 4.32 4.38 3.91
N LEU A 45 3.69 4.80 5.01
CA LEU A 45 2.89 3.92 5.86
C LEU A 45 1.73 3.28 5.09
N ALA A 46 0.96 4.08 4.35
CA ALA A 46 -0.14 3.57 3.53
C ALA A 46 0.37 2.60 2.46
N MET A 47 1.46 2.95 1.77
CA MET A 47 2.09 2.07 0.76
C MET A 47 2.59 0.75 1.35
N ALA A 48 3.13 0.76 2.57
CA ALA A 48 3.55 -0.45 3.27
C ALA A 48 2.36 -1.37 3.59
N LYS A 49 1.23 -0.80 4.02
CA LYS A 49 -0.01 -1.56 4.26
C LYS A 49 -0.60 -2.12 2.96
N ILE A 50 -0.55 -1.36 1.85
CA ILE A 50 -0.96 -1.86 0.53
C ILE A 50 -0.06 -3.02 0.10
N GLN A 51 1.26 -2.91 0.30
CA GLN A 51 2.19 -3.99 -0.01
C GLN A 51 1.89 -5.24 0.81
N LYS A 52 1.60 -5.10 2.11
CA LYS A 52 1.20 -6.24 2.95
C LYS A 52 -0.04 -6.97 2.42
N ALA A 53 -1.02 -6.24 1.87
CA ALA A 53 -2.18 -6.85 1.22
C ALA A 53 -1.81 -7.58 -0.08
N LEU A 54 -0.92 -7.01 -0.91
CA LEU A 54 -0.40 -7.67 -2.12
C LEU A 54 0.40 -8.94 -1.78
N ASP A 55 1.19 -8.92 -0.71
CA ASP A 55 1.95 -10.07 -0.24
C ASP A 55 1.00 -11.17 0.27
N ALA A 56 -0.08 -10.79 0.96
CA ALA A 56 -1.12 -11.73 1.39
C ALA A 56 -1.80 -12.42 0.18
N ILE A 57 -2.08 -11.68 -0.89
CA ILE A 57 -2.56 -12.27 -2.16
C ILE A 57 -1.54 -13.25 -2.73
N THR A 58 -0.27 -12.83 -2.81
CA THR A 58 0.82 -13.62 -3.41
C THR A 58 1.09 -14.91 -2.63
N THR A 59 0.93 -14.88 -1.31
CA THR A 59 1.09 -16.04 -0.41
C THR A 59 -0.13 -16.95 -0.38
N GLY A 60 -1.22 -16.58 -1.07
CA GLY A 60 -2.46 -17.37 -1.10
C GLY A 60 -3.29 -17.27 0.17
N SER A 61 -3.21 -16.14 0.89
CA SER A 61 -4.07 -15.87 2.04
C SER A 61 -5.55 -15.88 1.64
N ASP A 62 -6.42 -16.21 2.59
CA ASP A 62 -7.85 -16.25 2.31
C ASP A 62 -8.42 -14.85 1.99
N PRO A 63 -9.53 -14.78 1.23
CA PRO A 63 -10.07 -13.50 0.78
C PRO A 63 -10.53 -12.57 1.91
N ALA A 64 -10.94 -13.10 3.06
CA ALA A 64 -11.34 -12.29 4.21
C ALA A 64 -10.13 -11.64 4.88
N THR A 65 -9.02 -12.37 5.01
CA THR A 65 -7.73 -11.84 5.47
C THR A 65 -7.22 -10.74 4.54
N VAL A 66 -7.25 -10.96 3.21
CA VAL A 66 -6.89 -9.92 2.23
C VAL A 66 -7.77 -8.68 2.40
N ALA A 67 -9.10 -8.84 2.49
CA ALA A 67 -10.02 -7.73 2.69
C ALA A 67 -9.80 -6.96 4.01
N SER A 68 -9.32 -7.65 5.05
CA SER A 68 -8.94 -7.03 6.33
C SER A 68 -7.68 -6.17 6.18
N LEU A 69 -6.65 -6.69 5.51
CA LEU A 69 -5.40 -5.96 5.26
C LEU A 69 -5.62 -4.74 4.36
N ILE A 70 -6.49 -4.83 3.36
CA ILE A 70 -6.87 -3.67 2.54
C ILE A 70 -7.57 -2.61 3.41
N LYS A 71 -8.37 -3.01 4.39
CA LYS A 71 -8.96 -2.06 5.35
C LYS A 71 -7.89 -1.37 6.19
N GLU A 72 -6.86 -2.08 6.66
CA GLU A 72 -5.71 -1.44 7.33
C GLU A 72 -5.03 -0.39 6.44
N ALA A 73 -4.91 -0.64 5.14
CA ALA A 73 -4.35 0.34 4.20
C ALA A 73 -5.22 1.60 4.06
N ILE A 74 -6.55 1.43 3.98
CA ILE A 74 -7.49 2.57 3.95
C ILE A 74 -7.39 3.39 5.24
N ASP A 75 -7.28 2.71 6.39
CA ASP A 75 -7.18 3.37 7.68
C ASP A 75 -5.83 4.10 7.83
N ALA A 76 -4.72 3.52 7.37
CA ALA A 76 -3.41 4.19 7.35
C ALA A 76 -3.41 5.47 6.52
N GLY A 77 -4.17 5.52 5.42
CA GLY A 77 -4.33 6.73 4.63
C GLY A 77 -4.95 7.91 5.39
N LYS A 78 -5.58 7.70 6.55
CA LYS A 78 -6.14 8.78 7.40
C LYS A 78 -5.06 9.59 8.09
N GLU A 79 -3.87 9.03 8.28
CA GLU A 79 -2.71 9.71 8.86
C GLU A 79 -2.11 10.74 7.89
N LEU A 80 -2.47 10.67 6.60
CA LEU A 80 -2.03 11.63 5.59
C LEU A 80 -2.84 12.93 5.70
N ASN A 81 -2.24 13.92 6.33
CA ASN A 81 -2.70 15.30 6.41
C ASN A 81 -1.74 16.22 5.65
N ALA A 82 -2.22 16.87 4.58
CA ALA A 82 -1.39 17.65 3.65
C ALA A 82 -2.21 18.78 2.99
N ASN A 83 -1.91 19.13 1.73
CA ASN A 83 -2.65 20.12 0.95
C ASN A 83 -3.85 19.52 0.18
N ASP A 84 -4.74 20.37 -0.33
CA ASP A 84 -5.96 19.95 -1.04
C ASP A 84 -5.69 19.04 -2.25
N LYS A 85 -4.57 19.23 -2.96
CA LYS A 85 -4.23 18.40 -4.12
C LYS A 85 -3.93 16.97 -3.67
N VAL A 86 -3.18 16.83 -2.58
CA VAL A 86 -2.86 15.55 -1.96
C VAL A 86 -4.13 14.89 -1.42
N ASP A 87 -5.02 15.66 -0.78
CA ASP A 87 -6.29 15.12 -0.28
C ASP A 87 -7.20 14.60 -1.40
N MET A 88 -7.31 15.32 -2.51
CA MET A 88 -8.05 14.86 -3.69
C MET A 88 -7.41 13.60 -4.31
N ALA A 89 -6.08 13.53 -4.37
CA ALA A 89 -5.38 12.35 -4.83
C ALA A 89 -5.62 11.15 -3.90
N LYS A 90 -5.53 11.36 -2.58
CA LYS A 90 -5.82 10.36 -1.53
C LYS A 90 -7.23 9.81 -1.67
N GLN A 91 -8.23 10.66 -1.86
CA GLN A 91 -9.62 10.21 -2.05
C GLN A 91 -9.75 9.28 -3.26
N ARG A 92 -9.13 9.64 -4.40
CA ARG A 92 -9.15 8.80 -5.61
C ARG A 92 -8.42 7.47 -5.41
N ALA A 93 -7.28 7.46 -4.71
CA ALA A 93 -6.57 6.23 -4.38
C ALA A 93 -7.38 5.35 -3.42
N ASN A 94 -8.01 5.94 -2.40
CA ASN A 94 -8.85 5.23 -1.45
C ASN A 94 -10.11 4.64 -2.09
N ASN A 95 -10.64 5.23 -3.16
CA ASN A 95 -11.73 4.61 -3.91
C ASN A 95 -11.30 3.31 -4.59
N LYS A 96 -10.06 3.24 -5.11
CA LYS A 96 -9.49 1.98 -5.61
C LYS A 96 -9.30 0.95 -4.50
N LEU A 97 -8.81 1.37 -3.33
CA LEU A 97 -8.71 0.46 -2.17
C LEU A 97 -10.07 -0.06 -1.70
N LYS A 98 -11.12 0.77 -1.77
CA LYS A 98 -12.49 0.33 -1.45
C LYS A 98 -13.01 -0.69 -2.46
N ALA A 99 -12.75 -0.49 -3.75
CA ALA A 99 -13.08 -1.46 -4.79
C ALA A 99 -12.30 -2.77 -4.58
N ALA A 100 -11.00 -2.68 -4.31
CA ALA A 100 -10.14 -3.86 -4.05
C ALA A 100 -10.64 -4.66 -2.86
N ARG A 101 -11.10 -3.98 -1.81
CA ARG A 101 -11.71 -4.62 -0.66
C ARG A 101 -13.04 -5.29 -1.00
N GLY A 102 -13.84 -4.70 -1.90
CA GLY A 102 -15.08 -5.30 -2.41
C GLY A 102 -14.78 -6.60 -3.15
N HIS A 103 -13.92 -6.54 -4.17
CA HIS A 103 -13.50 -7.71 -4.94
C HIS A 103 -12.86 -8.79 -4.07
N ALA A 104 -12.00 -8.42 -3.11
CA ALA A 104 -11.44 -9.38 -2.17
C ALA A 104 -12.54 -10.11 -1.35
N LYS A 105 -13.59 -9.42 -0.89
CA LYS A 105 -14.70 -10.08 -0.17
C LYS A 105 -15.51 -11.01 -1.06
N GLU A 106 -15.56 -10.75 -2.35
CA GLU A 106 -16.24 -11.57 -3.35
C GLU A 106 -15.37 -12.74 -3.85
N GLY A 107 -14.10 -12.81 -3.41
CA GLY A 107 -13.14 -13.82 -3.89
C GLY A 107 -12.52 -13.49 -5.25
N ALA A 108 -12.80 -12.31 -5.81
CA ALA A 108 -12.22 -11.78 -7.04
C ALA A 108 -10.81 -11.23 -6.78
N ILE A 109 -9.87 -12.15 -6.48
CA ILE A 109 -8.52 -11.80 -6.01
C ILE A 109 -7.68 -11.13 -7.11
N GLN A 110 -7.90 -11.44 -8.40
CA GLN A 110 -7.13 -10.85 -9.49
C GLN A 110 -7.49 -9.37 -9.68
N GLU A 111 -8.78 -9.05 -9.59
CA GLU A 111 -9.32 -7.69 -9.64
C GLU A 111 -8.82 -6.89 -8.43
N ALA A 112 -8.89 -7.48 -7.24
CA ALA A 112 -8.36 -6.87 -6.02
C ALA A 112 -6.85 -6.57 -6.12
N GLU A 113 -6.06 -7.48 -6.69
CA GLU A 113 -4.62 -7.29 -6.90
C GLU A 113 -4.33 -6.12 -7.83
N GLN A 114 -5.03 -6.05 -8.97
CA GLN A 114 -4.87 -4.97 -9.94
C GLN A 114 -5.18 -3.61 -9.31
N GLU A 115 -6.30 -3.50 -8.61
CA GLU A 115 -6.70 -2.26 -7.94
C GLU A 115 -5.73 -1.85 -6.81
N LEU A 116 -5.16 -2.83 -6.09
CA LEU A 116 -4.11 -2.57 -5.09
C LEU A 116 -2.83 -2.02 -5.74
N ARG A 117 -2.41 -2.56 -6.89
CA ARG A 117 -1.24 -2.06 -7.63
C ARG A 117 -1.45 -0.62 -8.10
N GLU A 118 -2.64 -0.33 -8.62
CA GLU A 118 -3.01 1.02 -9.05
C GLU A 118 -3.11 2.00 -7.87
N ALA A 119 -3.67 1.56 -6.74
CA ALA A 119 -3.71 2.36 -5.52
C ALA A 119 -2.30 2.65 -5.01
N LYS A 120 -1.42 1.63 -4.96
CA LYS A 120 -0.02 1.80 -4.54
C LYS A 120 0.72 2.81 -5.42
N LYS A 121 0.55 2.72 -6.74
CA LYS A 121 1.10 3.69 -7.68
C LYS A 121 0.54 5.09 -7.41
N SER A 122 -0.77 5.21 -7.20
CA SER A 122 -1.43 6.48 -6.91
C SER A 122 -0.85 7.13 -5.64
N TYR A 123 -0.60 6.37 -4.58
CA TYR A 123 0.06 6.86 -3.35
C TYR A 123 1.50 7.31 -3.60
N ASN A 124 2.28 6.54 -4.37
CA ASN A 124 3.64 6.93 -4.72
C ASN A 124 3.67 8.25 -5.50
N ASP A 125 2.75 8.43 -6.44
CA ASP A 125 2.65 9.65 -7.26
C ASP A 125 2.28 10.89 -6.42
N MET A 126 1.64 10.73 -5.25
CA MET A 126 1.31 11.84 -4.34
C MET A 126 2.56 12.53 -3.77
N LYS A 127 3.72 11.86 -3.72
CA LYS A 127 4.97 12.47 -3.26
C LYS A 127 5.37 13.68 -4.12
N GLY A 128 4.98 13.69 -5.40
CA GLY A 128 5.18 14.83 -6.30
C GLY A 128 4.17 15.97 -6.12
N LEU A 129 3.19 15.82 -5.21
CA LEU A 129 2.16 16.81 -4.90
C LEU A 129 2.34 17.44 -3.51
N LEU A 130 3.31 16.97 -2.73
CA LEU A 130 3.65 17.51 -1.41
C LEU A 130 4.17 18.94 -1.50
#